data_AF-A0A8X8Z2Q5-F1
#
_entry.id   AF-A0A8X8Z2Q5-F1
#
_cell.length_a   1.000
_cell.length_b   1.000
_cell.length_c   1.000
_cell.angle_alpha   90.00
_cell.angle_beta   90.00
_cell.angle_gamma   90.00
#
_symmetry.space_group_name_H-M   'P 1'
#
loop_
_entity.id
_entity.type
_entity.pdbx_description
1 polymer ?
#
loop_
_entity_poly.entity_id
_entity_poly.type
_entity_poly.pdbx_seq_one_letter_code
_entity_poly.pdbx_strand_id
1 'polypeptide(L)'
;MDLRRLLKAATFEAEMELWRVIVNDVRINVSSGASFHFSEPGWFRVCFANMDDETMHIALGRISKLVMQSNKNSESRKPCRRRSKLEISLSFRRLDEIMMSPHSPMTSPLVGART
;
A
#
# COMPACT_ATOMS: atom_id res chain seq x y z
N MET A 1 10.64 3.73 -2.16
CA MET A 1 10.12 4.97 -2.78
C MET A 1 9.02 5.52 -1.89
N ASP A 2 9.12 6.78 -1.47
CA ASP A 2 8.12 7.44 -0.63
C ASP A 2 7.12 8.21 -1.51
N LEU A 3 5.87 7.76 -1.51
CA LEU A 3 4.77 8.39 -2.25
C LEU A 3 3.69 8.95 -1.32
N ARG A 4 3.98 9.14 -0.03
CA ARG A 4 3.00 9.62 0.96
C ARG A 4 2.32 10.93 0.54
N ARG A 5 3.05 11.81 -0.14
CA ARG A 5 2.53 13.09 -0.67
C ARG A 5 1.45 12.94 -1.75
N LEU A 6 1.39 11.79 -2.41
CA LEU A 6 0.39 11.50 -3.45
C LEU A 6 -0.87 10.86 -2.88
N LEU A 7 -0.84 10.40 -1.63
CA LEU A 7 -2.00 9.80 -0.99
C LEU A 7 -3.10 10.84 -0.76
N LYS A 8 -4.35 10.43 -0.94
CA LYS A 8 -5.52 11.25 -0.55
C LYS A 8 -5.65 11.37 0.96
N ALA A 9 -5.29 10.31 1.70
CA ALA A 9 -5.28 10.24 3.16
C ALA A 9 -4.15 9.29 3.59
N ALA A 10 -3.65 9.45 4.82
CA ALA A 10 -2.62 8.56 5.38
C ALA A 10 -3.24 7.24 5.88
N THR A 11 -3.83 6.46 4.96
CA THR A 11 -4.45 5.15 5.24
C THR A 11 -3.97 4.10 4.23
N PHE A 12 -3.99 2.82 4.63
CA PHE A 12 -3.64 1.71 3.73
C PHE A 12 -4.64 1.55 2.58
N GLU A 13 -5.89 1.95 2.76
CA GLU A 13 -6.87 1.99 1.68
C GLU A 13 -6.45 2.99 0.59
N ALA A 14 -6.04 4.20 0.97
CA ALA A 14 -5.52 5.18 0.02
C ALA A 14 -4.21 4.73 -0.65
N GLU A 15 -3.37 3.96 0.05
CA GLU A 15 -2.20 3.31 -0.55
C GLU A 15 -2.61 2.29 -1.62
N MET A 16 -3.62 1.46 -1.35
CA MET A 16 -4.12 0.48 -2.31
C MET A 16 -4.80 1.13 -3.52
N GLU A 17 -5.52 2.24 -3.33
CA GLU A 17 -6.03 3.03 -4.45
C GLU A 17 -4.88 3.57 -5.32
N LEU A 18 -3.87 4.17 -4.71
CA LEU A 18 -2.70 4.69 -5.42
C LEU A 18 -1.95 3.57 -6.15
N TRP A 19 -1.78 2.41 -5.50
CA TRP A 19 -1.17 1.23 -6.11
C TRP A 19 -1.92 0.79 -7.38
N ARG A 20 -3.25 0.74 -7.34
CA ARG A 20 -4.08 0.39 -8.52
C ARG A 20 -3.84 1.37 -9.67
N VAL A 21 -3.75 2.67 -9.40
CA VAL A 21 -3.43 3.68 -10.42
C VAL A 21 -2.04 3.46 -11.01
N ILE A 22 -1.03 3.18 -10.17
CA ILE A 22 0.34 2.95 -10.65
C ILE A 22 0.41 1.72 -11.57
N VAL A 23 -0.25 0.63 -11.20
CA VAL A 23 -0.23 -0.60 -12.00
C VAL A 23 -1.06 -0.46 -13.28
N ASN A 24 -2.27 0.09 -13.20
CA ASN A 24 -3.19 0.13 -14.32
C ASN A 24 -2.94 1.29 -15.28
N ASP A 25 -2.68 2.48 -14.76
CA ASP A 25 -2.60 3.70 -15.58
C ASP A 25 -1.14 4.02 -15.92
N VAL A 26 -0.25 3.94 -14.93
CA VAL A 26 1.19 4.23 -15.09
C VAL A 26 1.94 3.02 -15.68
N ARG A 27 1.34 1.82 -15.62
CA ARG A 27 1.89 0.57 -16.17
C ARG A 27 3.27 0.24 -15.59
N ILE A 28 3.46 0.45 -14.28
CA ILE A 28 4.67 0.06 -13.55
C ILE A 28 4.28 -0.92 -12.46
N ASN A 29 4.91 -2.10 -12.47
CA ASN A 29 4.73 -3.06 -11.40
C ASN A 29 5.57 -2.65 -10.18
N VAL A 30 4.89 -2.37 -9.08
CA VAL A 30 5.52 -2.02 -7.79
C VAL A 30 4.83 -2.79 -6.68
N SER A 31 5.55 -3.05 -5.60
CA SER A 31 4.96 -3.68 -4.40
C SER A 31 4.60 -2.59 -3.39
N SER A 32 3.37 -2.61 -2.88
CA SER A 32 2.91 -1.70 -1.83
C SER A 32 3.53 -2.09 -0.48
N GLY A 33 3.72 -1.11 0.41
CA GLY A 33 4.29 -1.31 1.75
C GLY A 33 3.39 -2.16 2.64
N ALA A 34 2.08 -2.08 2.44
CA ALA A 34 1.08 -2.91 3.09
C ALA A 34 1.37 -4.42 2.95
N SER A 35 1.87 -4.86 1.78
CA SER A 35 2.24 -6.27 1.55
C SER A 35 3.41 -6.76 2.42
N PHE A 36 4.17 -5.85 3.03
CA PHE A 36 5.30 -6.17 3.92
C PHE A 36 5.01 -5.84 5.37
N HIS A 37 3.74 -5.58 5.73
CA HIS A 37 3.34 -5.15 7.07
C HIS A 37 4.06 -3.87 7.55
N PHE A 38 4.37 -2.96 6.61
CA PHE A 38 4.99 -1.69 6.97
C PHE A 38 4.05 -0.85 7.84
N SER A 39 4.58 -0.20 8.87
CA SER A 39 3.77 0.51 9.88
C SER A 39 3.11 1.78 9.36
N GLU A 40 3.68 2.39 8.32
CA GLU A 40 3.20 3.63 7.73
C GLU A 40 2.73 3.41 6.29
N PRO A 41 1.56 3.96 5.89
CA PRO A 41 1.13 3.89 4.51
C PRO A 41 1.95 4.82 3.60
N GLY A 42 1.99 4.50 2.31
CA GLY A 42 2.60 5.32 1.25
C GLY A 42 4.02 4.93 0.85
N TRP A 43 4.54 3.83 1.39
CA TRP A 43 5.83 3.27 1.00
C TRP A 43 5.66 2.26 -0.13
N PHE A 44 6.55 2.32 -1.12
CA PHE A 44 6.55 1.39 -2.25
C PHE A 44 7.94 0.84 -2.52
N ARG A 45 8.02 -0.46 -2.78
CA ARG A 45 9.24 -1.13 -3.24
C ARG A 45 9.23 -1.22 -4.77
N VAL A 46 10.32 -0.76 -5.38
CA VAL A 46 10.53 -0.82 -6.84
C VAL A 46 11.81 -1.59 -7.08
N CYS A 47 11.75 -2.64 -7.90
CA CYS A 47 12.91 -3.41 -8.31
C CYS A 47 13.38 -2.90 -9.68
N PHE A 48 14.67 -2.62 -9.82
CA PHE A 48 15.27 -2.11 -11.06
C PHE A 48 16.37 -3.04 -11.61
N ALA A 49 16.75 -4.08 -10.86
CA ALA A 49 17.88 -4.94 -11.20
C ALA A 49 17.71 -5.75 -12.50
N ASN A 50 16.46 -5.90 -12.99
CA ASN A 50 16.13 -6.63 -14.20
C ASN A 50 15.61 -5.71 -15.32
N MET A 51 15.99 -4.44 -15.32
CA MET A 51 15.61 -3.48 -16.36
C MET A 51 16.86 -2.85 -16.98
N ASP A 52 16.85 -2.69 -18.30
CA ASP A 52 17.82 -1.88 -19.03
C ASP A 52 17.61 -0.38 -18.77
N ASP A 53 18.64 0.42 -19.10
CA ASP A 53 18.65 1.86 -18.84
C ASP A 53 17.53 2.62 -19.56
N GLU A 54 17.16 2.18 -20.78
CA GLU A 54 16.10 2.81 -21.56
C GLU A 54 14.74 2.57 -20.91
N THR A 55 14.43 1.32 -20.56
CA THR A 55 13.22 0.94 -19.82
C THR A 55 13.15 1.67 -18.48
N MET A 56 14.26 1.78 -17.77
CA MET A 56 14.35 2.51 -16.50
C MET A 56 14.05 4.00 -16.70
N HIS A 57 14.61 4.63 -17.73
CA HIS A 57 14.34 6.02 -18.06
C HIS A 57 12.85 6.27 -18.39
N ILE A 58 12.24 5.37 -19.16
CA ILE A 58 10.80 5.42 -19.45
C ILE A 58 9.98 5.31 -18.17
N ALA A 59 10.32 4.36 -17.27
CA ALA A 59 9.64 4.17 -15.99
C ALA A 59 9.75 5.42 -15.11
N LEU A 60 10.95 6.00 -14.97
CA LEU A 60 11.15 7.25 -14.24
C LEU A 60 10.36 8.42 -14.86
N GLY A 61 10.32 8.52 -16.19
CA GLY A 61 9.53 9.52 -16.89
C GLY A 61 8.03 9.41 -16.60
N ARG A 62 7.50 8.19 -16.52
CA ARG A 62 6.10 7.94 -16.13
C ARG A 62 5.82 8.29 -14.67
N ILE A 63 6.72 7.92 -13.75
CA ILE A 63 6.61 8.28 -12.32
C ILE A 63 6.65 9.80 -12.16
N SER A 64 7.56 10.48 -12.85
CA SER A 64 7.67 11.94 -12.83
C SER A 64 6.37 12.61 -13.28
N LYS A 65 5.76 12.14 -14.39
CA LYS A 65 4.46 12.62 -14.86
C LYS A 65 3.35 12.44 -13.81
N LEU A 66 3.27 11.28 -13.16
CA LEU A 66 2.29 11.00 -12.09
C LEU A 66 2.41 12.00 -10.93
N VAL A 67 3.64 12.25 -10.47
CA VAL A 67 3.92 13.18 -9.36
C VAL A 67 3.51 14.61 -9.75
N MET A 68 3.85 15.04 -10.97
CA MET A 68 3.52 16.38 -11.45
C MET A 68 2.01 16.60 -11.63
N GLN A 69 1.27 15.59 -12.09
CA GLN A 69 -0.19 15.65 -12.22
C GLN A 69 -0.88 15.76 -10.86
N SER A 70 -0.35 15.05 -9.85
CA SER A 70 -0.89 15.06 -8.49
C SER A 70 -0.72 16.43 -7.81
N ASN A 71 0.38 17.14 -8.07
CA ASN A 71 0.58 18.52 -7.59
C ASN A 71 -0.44 19.49 -8.19
N LYS A 72 -0.74 19.39 -9.50
CA LYS A 72 -1.78 20.24 -10.14
C LYS A 72 -3.17 20.02 -9.53
N ASN A 73 -3.49 18.78 -9.17
CA ASN A 73 -4.75 18.44 -8.49
C ASN A 73 -4.81 18.87 -7.02
N SER A 74 -3.69 19.29 -6.43
CA SER A 74 -3.65 19.75 -5.03
C SER A 74 -4.01 21.24 -4.88
N GLU A 75 -3.81 22.07 -5.91
CA GLU A 75 -4.13 23.52 -5.86
C GLU A 75 -5.63 23.84 -5.91
N SER A 76 -6.47 22.90 -6.37
CA SER A 76 -7.93 23.04 -6.35
C SER A 76 -8.58 22.59 -5.03
N ARG A 77 -7.79 22.08 -4.07
CA ARG A 77 -8.29 21.60 -2.79
C ARG A 77 -8.43 22.77 -1.81
N LYS A 78 -9.62 23.36 -1.75
CA LYS A 78 -9.97 24.27 -0.65
C LYS A 78 -9.75 23.54 0.69
N PRO A 79 -9.12 24.17 1.70
CA PRO A 79 -8.92 23.53 2.99
C PRO A 79 -10.28 23.37 3.68
N CYS A 80 -10.83 22.16 3.69
CA CYS A 80 -11.96 21.83 4.56
C CYS A 80 -11.44 21.87 6.01
N ARG A 81 -11.79 22.96 6.72
CA ARG A 81 -11.52 23.14 8.14
C ARG A 81 -12.04 21.92 8.90
N ARG A 82 -11.14 21.26 9.65
CA ARG A 82 -11.48 20.20 10.59
C ARG A 82 -12.55 20.71 11.55
N ARG A 83 -13.72 20.05 11.59
CA ARG A 83 -14.65 20.16 12.71
C ARG A 83 -14.49 18.89 13.53
N SER A 84 -13.83 19.01 14.67
CA SER A 84 -13.80 17.96 15.69
C SER A 84 -15.17 17.86 16.35
N LYS A 85 -15.84 16.71 16.22
CA LYS A 85 -16.77 16.20 17.23
C LYS A 85 -16.81 14.68 17.12
N LEU A 86 -16.43 14.03 18.22
CA LEU A 86 -16.38 12.59 18.46
C LEU A 86 -17.78 11.94 18.44
N GLU A 87 -17.72 10.60 18.36
CA GLU A 87 -18.72 9.56 18.70
C GLU A 87 -19.78 9.22 17.66
N ILE A 88 -19.59 8.07 16.99
CA ILE A 88 -20.70 7.16 16.64
C ILE A 88 -20.23 5.73 16.94
N SER A 89 -20.77 5.15 18.01
CA SER A 89 -20.76 3.71 18.29
C SER A 89 -21.57 2.98 17.22
N LEU A 90 -20.94 2.06 16.49
CA LEU A 90 -21.63 1.10 15.63
C LEU A 90 -21.12 -0.30 15.97
N SER A 91 -21.90 -0.98 16.82
CA SER A 91 -21.83 -2.42 17.01
C SER A 91 -22.18 -3.12 15.69
N PHE A 92 -21.18 -3.53 14.92
CA PHE A 92 -21.38 -4.37 13.73
C PHE A 92 -20.94 -5.80 14.02
N ARG A 93 -21.87 -6.61 14.54
CA ARG A 93 -21.82 -8.06 14.38
C ARG A 93 -22.07 -8.36 12.90
N ARG A 94 -21.02 -8.62 12.13
CA ARG A 94 -20.92 -9.48 10.94
C ARG A 94 -19.63 -9.18 10.19
N LEU A 95 -18.58 -9.93 10.54
CA LEU A 95 -17.55 -10.34 9.61
C LEU A 95 -17.17 -11.79 9.99
N ASP A 96 -18.17 -12.66 9.90
CA ASP A 96 -17.95 -14.09 9.81
C ASP A 96 -18.10 -14.45 8.32
N GLU A 97 -17.21 -15.33 7.85
CA GLU A 97 -16.98 -15.73 6.45
C GLU A 97 -16.12 -14.77 5.60
N ILE A 98 -14.80 -14.84 5.76
CA ILE A 98 -13.86 -15.32 4.73
C ILE A 98 -12.45 -15.32 5.35
N MET A 99 -11.85 -16.51 5.40
CA MET A 99 -10.47 -16.82 5.81
C MET A 99 -10.19 -17.13 7.29
N MET A 100 -11.06 -17.94 7.91
CA MET A 100 -10.63 -18.87 8.95
C MET A 100 -10.20 -20.18 8.27
N SER A 101 -8.91 -20.32 7.95
CA SER A 101 -8.32 -21.64 7.71
C SER A 101 -7.58 -22.07 8.98
N PRO A 102 -7.90 -23.24 9.57
CA PRO A 102 -7.36 -23.64 10.87
C PRO A 102 -5.87 -23.95 10.76
N HIS A 103 -5.07 -23.34 11.62
CA HIS A 103 -3.72 -23.83 11.86
C HIS A 103 -3.85 -25.24 12.44
N SER A 104 -3.34 -26.26 11.75
CA SER A 104 -3.07 -27.54 12.40
C SER A 104 -2.02 -27.30 13.50
N PRO A 105 -2.19 -27.81 14.72
CA PRO A 105 -1.07 -27.90 15.64
C PRO A 105 -0.06 -28.86 15.02
N MET A 106 1.13 -28.36 14.64
CA MET A 106 2.25 -29.24 14.34
C MET A 106 2.70 -29.89 15.64
N THR A 107 2.17 -31.07 15.93
CA THR A 107 2.75 -32.02 16.88
C THR A 107 4.06 -32.54 16.28
N SER A 108 5.19 -31.89 16.60
CA SER A 108 6.52 -32.44 16.34
C SER A 108 6.79 -33.58 17.32
N PRO A 109 7.02 -34.83 16.88
CA PRO A 109 7.53 -35.86 17.76
C PRO A 109 9.01 -35.58 18.04
N LEU A 110 9.31 -35.29 19.29
CA LEU A 110 10.66 -35.24 19.85
C LEU A 110 11.37 -36.59 19.60
N VAL A 111 12.28 -36.63 18.62
CA VAL A 111 13.34 -37.64 18.59
C VAL A 111 14.45 -37.16 19.51
N GLY A 112 14.55 -37.79 20.68
CA GLY A 112 15.63 -37.55 21.64
C GLY A 112 16.96 -38.07 21.10
N ALA A 113 17.91 -37.17 20.87
CA ALA A 113 19.31 -37.54 20.77
C ALA A 113 19.82 -37.85 22.18
N ARG A 114 20.18 -39.11 22.44
CA ARG A 114 21.01 -39.47 23.59
C ARG A 114 22.47 -39.24 23.22
N THR A 115 23.21 -38.72 24.20
CA THR A 115 24.66 -38.44 24.20
C THR A 115 25.51 -39.65 23.90
#